data_AF-A0AAU9H922-F1
#
_entry.id   AF-A0AAU9H922-F1
#
_cell.length_a   1.000
_cell.length_b   1.000
_cell.length_c   1.000
_cell.angle_alpha   90.00
_cell.angle_beta   90.00
_cell.angle_gamma   90.00
#
_symmetry.space_group_name_H-M   'P 1'
#
loop_
_entity.id
_entity.type
_entity.pdbx_description
1 polymer ?
#
loop_
_entity_poly.entity_id
_entity_poly.type
_entity_poly.pdbx_seq_one_letter_code
_entity_poly.pdbx_strand_id
1 'polypeptide(L)'
;MKELVEHIGNKIPIEKKVNIIASNGYFAKKKESYRKSKVGILLDLTQNNNNWGLDEIRERDIRISDELVEILKDWGLNQSEANIEELLTFIPEERFSDYLDFIKIFKMEDTNESREKFLSI
;
A
#
# COMPACT_ATOMS: atom_id res chain seq x y z
N MET A 1 15.86 2.48 22.77
CA MET A 1 16.64 3.53 22.08
C MET A 1 17.12 3.09 20.69
N LYS A 2 17.65 1.87 20.52
CA LYS A 2 18.06 1.33 19.20
C LYS A 2 16.90 1.11 18.21
N GLU A 3 15.72 0.70 18.68
CA GLU A 3 14.57 0.40 17.79
C GLU A 3 14.03 1.67 17.10
N LEU A 4 13.86 2.77 17.84
CA LEU A 4 13.26 4.04 17.37
C LEU A 4 14.01 4.71 16.21
N VAL A 5 15.29 4.37 16.04
CA VAL A 5 16.14 4.88 14.98
C VAL A 5 15.71 4.33 13.61
N GLU A 6 15.11 3.13 13.59
CA GLU A 6 14.73 2.42 12.36
C GLU A 6 13.25 2.58 11.98
N HIS A 7 12.47 3.32 12.76
CA HIS A 7 11.06 3.60 12.44
C HIS A 7 10.93 4.38 11.14
N ILE A 8 9.89 4.08 10.35
CA ILE A 8 9.66 4.68 9.03
C ILE A 8 9.47 6.20 9.14
N GLY A 9 8.86 6.66 10.22
CA GLY A 9 8.69 8.06 10.60
C GLY A 9 10.00 8.77 10.87
N ASN A 10 11.11 8.07 11.13
CA ASN A 10 12.44 8.64 11.21
C ASN A 10 13.26 8.49 9.91
N LYS A 11 12.78 7.71 8.95
CA LYS A 11 13.42 7.53 7.64
C LYS A 11 13.08 8.66 6.70
N ILE A 12 14.11 9.15 6.00
CA ILE A 12 13.99 10.26 5.06
C ILE A 12 14.61 9.84 3.72
N PRO A 13 13.92 10.05 2.58
CA PRO A 13 14.49 9.74 1.27
C PRO A 13 15.80 10.49 1.07
N ILE A 14 16.86 9.78 0.69
CA ILE A 14 18.19 10.31 0.32
C ILE A 14 19.18 10.52 1.50
N GLU A 15 18.84 10.17 2.74
CA GLU A 15 19.83 10.21 3.85
C GLU A 15 20.71 8.95 3.94
N LYS A 16 22.03 9.14 4.00
CA LYS A 16 23.01 8.06 4.22
C LYS A 16 23.04 7.65 5.70
N LYS A 17 22.81 6.36 5.99
CA LYS A 17 22.92 5.53 7.22
C LYS A 17 22.67 6.10 8.64
N VAL A 18 22.80 7.40 8.90
CA VAL A 18 22.46 8.03 10.17
C VAL A 18 21.21 8.86 9.96
N ASN A 19 20.09 8.29 10.42
CA ASN A 19 18.77 8.90 10.53
C ASN A 19 18.86 10.29 11.22
N ILE A 20 17.78 11.07 11.24
CA ILE A 20 17.77 12.27 12.09
C ILE A 20 17.93 11.80 13.53
N ILE A 21 19.13 11.95 14.08
CA ILE A 21 19.41 11.64 15.48
C ILE A 21 18.64 12.69 16.29
N ALA A 22 17.69 12.23 17.10
CA ALA A 22 16.91 13.04 18.03
C ALA A 22 17.80 13.50 19.21
N SER A 23 18.90 14.21 18.92
CA SER A 23 19.74 14.86 19.92
C SER A 23 20.35 16.17 19.39
N ASN A 24 20.39 17.16 20.28
CA ASN A 24 21.23 18.36 20.22
C ASN A 24 21.24 19.19 18.92
N GLY A 25 20.07 19.45 18.31
CA GLY A 25 19.95 20.40 17.20
C GLY A 25 20.45 19.88 15.84
N TYR A 26 20.69 18.57 15.72
CA TYR A 26 21.08 17.93 14.45
C TYR A 26 20.02 18.13 13.35
N PHE A 27 18.74 18.11 13.73
CA PHE A 27 17.65 18.42 12.82
C PHE A 27 17.72 19.83 12.25
N ALA A 28 18.05 20.84 13.06
CA ALA A 28 18.17 22.23 12.60
C ALA A 28 19.24 22.38 11.50
N LYS A 29 20.36 21.65 11.62
CA LYS A 29 21.41 21.63 10.57
C LYS A 29 20.91 20.95 9.29
N LYS A 30 20.21 19.83 9.40
CA LYS A 30 19.65 19.10 8.25
C LYS A 30 18.52 19.87 7.57
N LYS A 31 17.71 20.59 8.34
CA LYS A 31 16.62 21.45 7.85
C LYS A 31 17.13 22.48 6.83
N GLU A 32 18.32 23.05 7.05
CA GLU A 32 18.91 23.98 6.08
C GLU A 32 19.32 23.27 4.76
N SER A 33 19.82 22.04 4.83
CA SER A 33 20.10 21.23 3.63
C SER A 33 18.81 20.82 2.90
N TYR A 34 17.77 20.46 3.64
CA TYR A 34 16.48 20.05 3.10
C TYR A 34 15.76 21.19 2.37
N ARG A 35 15.88 22.43 2.85
CA ARG A 35 15.36 23.62 2.15
C ARG A 35 15.93 23.81 0.74
N LYS A 36 17.12 23.26 0.48
CA LYS A 36 17.79 23.33 -0.83
C LYS A 36 17.44 22.12 -1.72
N SER A 37 16.69 21.16 -1.20
CA SER A 37 16.27 19.97 -1.94
C SER A 37 15.14 20.29 -2.92
N LYS A 38 15.01 19.47 -3.96
CA LYS A 38 13.86 19.48 -4.89
C LYS A 38 12.80 18.44 -4.52
N VAL A 39 13.03 17.67 -3.45
CA VAL A 39 12.10 16.62 -3.02
C VAL A 39 11.02 17.24 -2.15
N GLY A 40 9.76 17.12 -2.58
CA GLY A 40 8.61 17.74 -1.90
C GLY A 40 8.52 17.39 -0.41
N ILE A 41 8.67 16.10 -0.05
CA ILE A 41 8.59 15.67 1.35
C ILE A 41 9.67 16.28 2.24
N LEU A 42 10.86 16.57 1.69
CA LEU A 42 11.93 17.23 2.43
C LEU A 42 11.59 18.70 2.69
N LEU A 43 11.03 19.38 1.69
CA LEU A 43 10.63 20.78 1.81
C LEU A 43 9.50 20.95 2.83
N ASP A 44 8.48 20.09 2.76
CA ASP A 44 7.35 20.08 3.70
C ASP A 44 7.82 19.93 5.16
N LEU A 45 8.73 18.98 5.38
CA LEU A 45 9.35 18.71 6.67
C LEU A 45 10.14 19.91 7.22
N THR A 46 10.66 20.79 6.35
CA THR A 46 11.29 22.03 6.80
C THR A 46 10.31 23.14 7.15
N GLN A 47 9.11 23.13 6.59
CA GLN A 47 8.12 24.17 6.82
C GLN A 47 7.34 23.91 8.11
N ASN A 48 6.97 22.65 8.34
CA ASN A 48 5.99 22.29 9.36
C ASN A 48 6.59 21.75 10.66
N ASN A 49 7.88 21.37 10.67
CA ASN A 49 8.51 20.80 11.86
C ASN A 49 9.62 21.71 12.40
N ASN A 50 9.48 22.11 13.67
CA ASN A 50 10.50 22.86 14.40
C ASN A 50 11.36 21.97 15.30
N ASN A 51 10.78 20.87 15.78
CA ASN A 51 11.45 19.83 16.55
C ASN A 51 11.36 18.49 15.81
N TRP A 52 12.33 17.62 16.11
CA TRP A 52 12.39 16.26 15.59
C TRP A 52 12.79 15.32 16.73
N GLY A 53 11.85 15.16 17.64
CA GLY A 53 11.93 14.28 18.80
C GLY A 53 11.19 12.97 18.56
N LEU A 54 10.98 12.23 19.65
CA LEU A 54 10.34 10.92 19.61
C LEU A 54 8.85 11.01 19.27
N ASP A 55 8.18 12.08 19.70
CA ASP A 55 6.75 12.25 19.48
C ASP A 55 6.48 12.58 18.01
N GLU A 56 7.29 13.42 17.38
CA GLU A 56 7.17 13.73 15.95
C GLU A 56 7.45 12.50 15.07
N ILE A 57 8.40 11.65 15.48
CA ILE A 57 8.67 10.38 14.79
C ILE A 57 7.45 9.46 14.86
N ARG A 58 6.81 9.34 16.03
CA ARG A 58 5.61 8.50 16.23
C ARG A 58 4.40 9.03 15.46
N GLU A 59 4.16 10.34 15.49
CA GLU A 59 3.08 10.94 14.72
C GLU A 59 3.26 10.73 13.22
N ARG A 60 4.51 10.77 12.74
CA ARG A 60 4.82 10.51 11.34
C ARG A 60 4.71 9.03 10.98
N ASP A 61 5.07 8.11 11.88
CA ASP A 61 4.82 6.67 11.70
C ASP A 61 3.34 6.39 11.44
N ILE A 62 2.46 6.95 12.27
CA ILE A 62 1.01 6.78 12.14
C ILE A 62 0.53 7.31 10.80
N ARG A 63 0.88 8.56 10.45
CA ARG A 63 0.47 9.18 9.18
C ARG A 63 0.93 8.40 7.96
N ILE A 64 2.19 7.99 7.93
CA ILE A 64 2.72 7.20 6.81
C ILE A 64 2.00 5.85 6.71
N SER A 65 1.69 5.23 7.86
CA SER A 65 0.98 3.95 7.89
C SER A 65 -0.45 4.10 7.35
N ASP A 66 -1.15 5.15 7.77
CA ASP A 66 -2.50 5.45 7.29
C ASP A 66 -2.52 5.74 5.78
N GLU A 67 -1.61 6.60 5.29
CA GLU A 67 -1.46 6.89 3.87
C GLU A 67 -1.15 5.63 3.05
N LEU A 68 -0.27 4.75 3.55
CA LEU A 68 0.06 3.49 2.90
C LEU A 68 -1.17 2.57 2.81
N VAL A 69 -1.96 2.47 3.88
CA VAL A 69 -3.17 1.65 3.90
C VAL A 69 -4.19 2.16 2.88
N GLU A 70 -4.39 3.46 2.77
CA GLU A 70 -5.29 4.04 1.77
C GLU A 70 -4.79 3.81 0.34
N ILE A 71 -3.49 3.99 0.08
CA ILE A 71 -2.90 3.68 -1.24
C ILE A 71 -3.10 2.20 -1.60
N LEU A 72 -2.91 1.29 -0.64
CA LEU A 72 -3.16 -0.13 -0.88
C LEU A 72 -4.62 -0.40 -1.24
N LYS A 73 -5.57 0.21 -0.52
CA LYS A 73 -7.01 0.10 -0.83
C LYS A 73 -7.34 0.65 -2.23
N ASP A 74 -6.78 1.81 -2.58
CA ASP A 74 -6.95 2.42 -3.91
C ASP A 74 -6.42 1.54 -5.04
N TRP A 75 -5.37 0.77 -4.77
CA TRP A 75 -4.84 -0.25 -5.69
C TRP A 75 -5.65 -1.56 -5.70
N GLY A 76 -6.71 -1.65 -4.90
CA GLY A 76 -7.49 -2.86 -4.74
C GLY A 76 -6.81 -3.94 -3.88
N LEU A 77 -5.72 -3.60 -3.20
CA LEU A 77 -5.05 -4.45 -2.23
C LEU A 77 -5.64 -4.21 -0.83
N ASN A 78 -5.52 -5.19 0.07
CA ASN A 78 -6.00 -5.08 1.46
C ASN A 78 -7.51 -4.80 1.59
N GLN A 79 -8.30 -5.22 0.59
CA GLN A 79 -9.76 -5.30 0.72
C GLN A 79 -10.08 -6.46 1.67
N SER A 80 -11.03 -6.25 2.59
CA SER A 80 -11.55 -7.38 3.37
C SER A 80 -12.21 -8.37 2.41
N GLU A 81 -11.97 -9.67 2.60
CA GLU A 81 -12.50 -10.78 1.80
C GLU A 81 -14.05 -10.78 1.69
N ALA A 82 -14.73 -9.88 2.39
CA ALA A 82 -16.17 -9.65 2.30
C ALA A 82 -16.62 -9.03 0.96
N ASN A 83 -15.71 -8.51 0.12
CA ASN A 83 -16.01 -8.01 -1.23
C ASN A 83 -15.27 -8.79 -2.33
N ILE A 84 -15.04 -10.09 -2.13
CA ILE A 84 -14.86 -10.95 -3.30
C ILE A 84 -16.26 -11.07 -3.91
N GLU A 85 -16.60 -10.20 -4.89
CA GLU A 85 -17.59 -10.59 -5.89
C GLU A 85 -17.21 -12.01 -6.30
N GLU A 86 -18.09 -12.97 -6.00
CA GLU A 86 -17.80 -14.39 -6.07
C GLU A 86 -17.10 -14.69 -7.41
N LEU A 87 -15.77 -14.84 -7.37
CA LEU A 87 -14.97 -14.93 -8.58
C LEU A 87 -15.45 -16.18 -9.31
N LEU A 88 -15.97 -16.00 -10.52
CA LEU A 88 -16.54 -17.11 -11.25
C LEU A 88 -15.44 -18.16 -11.51
N THR A 89 -15.75 -19.44 -11.29
CA THR A 89 -14.82 -20.55 -11.51
C THR A 89 -14.14 -20.40 -12.86
N PHE A 90 -12.82 -20.52 -12.92
CA PHE A 90 -12.08 -20.31 -14.15
C PHE A 90 -12.40 -21.40 -15.19
N ILE A 91 -12.71 -20.99 -16.42
CA ILE A 91 -12.83 -21.89 -17.59
C ILE A 91 -11.64 -21.60 -18.52
N PRO A 92 -10.80 -22.61 -18.86
CA PRO A 92 -9.73 -22.43 -19.83
C PRO A 92 -10.24 -21.88 -21.17
N GLU A 93 -9.53 -20.92 -21.78
CA GLU A 93 -9.95 -20.25 -23.03
C GLU A 93 -10.26 -21.24 -24.15
N GLU A 94 -9.46 -22.31 -24.25
CA GLU A 94 -9.63 -23.40 -25.22
C GLU A 94 -10.96 -24.17 -25.09
N ARG A 95 -11.58 -24.17 -23.90
CA ARG A 95 -12.87 -24.80 -23.61
C ARG A 95 -14.03 -23.80 -23.49
N PHE A 96 -13.77 -22.50 -23.66
CA PHE A 96 -14.79 -21.48 -23.44
C PHE A 96 -15.93 -21.56 -24.46
N SER A 97 -15.62 -21.90 -25.72
CA SER A 97 -16.66 -22.11 -26.75
C SER A 97 -17.59 -23.27 -26.38
N ASP A 98 -17.02 -24.40 -25.93
CA ASP A 98 -17.79 -25.57 -25.51
C ASP A 98 -18.66 -25.26 -24.28
N TYR A 99 -18.14 -24.44 -23.36
CA TYR A 99 -18.90 -23.97 -22.20
C TYR A 99 -20.10 -23.10 -22.59
N LEU A 100 -19.94 -22.17 -23.54
CA LEU A 100 -21.04 -21.34 -24.04
C LEU A 100 -22.13 -22.19 -24.69
N ASP A 101 -21.74 -23.20 -25.45
CA ASP A 101 -22.68 -24.16 -26.04
C ASP A 101 -23.39 -24.98 -24.96
N PHE A 102 -22.67 -25.44 -23.94
CA PHE A 102 -23.23 -26.15 -22.79
C PHE A 102 -24.32 -25.32 -22.08
N ILE A 103 -24.02 -24.11 -21.63
CA ILE A 103 -25.02 -23.29 -20.91
C ILE A 103 -26.22 -22.95 -21.81
N LYS A 104 -26.01 -22.77 -23.12
CA LYS A 104 -27.08 -22.50 -24.07
C LYS A 104 -27.99 -23.71 -24.30
N ILE A 105 -27.42 -24.91 -24.42
CA ILE A 105 -28.16 -26.17 -24.58
C ILE A 105 -28.99 -26.45 -23.31
N PHE A 106 -28.41 -26.26 -22.14
CA PHE A 106 -29.05 -26.54 -20.85
C PHE A 106 -29.86 -25.35 -20.30
N LYS A 107 -29.89 -24.21 -21.00
CA LYS A 107 -30.57 -22.96 -20.60
C LYS A 107 -30.17 -22.49 -19.19
N MET A 108 -28.87 -22.51 -18.92
CA MET A 108 -28.28 -22.09 -17.66
C MET A 108 -27.73 -20.67 -17.75
N GLU A 109 -27.68 -19.97 -16.61
CA GLU A 109 -26.98 -18.70 -16.47
C GLU A 109 -25.50 -18.95 -16.13
N ASP A 110 -24.63 -18.02 -16.51
CA ASP A 110 -23.19 -18.09 -16.23
C ASP A 110 -22.92 -17.86 -14.74
N THR A 111 -22.83 -18.97 -14.00
CA THR A 111 -22.67 -19.02 -12.54
C THR A 111 -21.64 -20.08 -12.15
N ASN A 112 -21.10 -20.02 -10.93
CA ASN A 112 -20.19 -21.05 -10.40
C ASN A 112 -20.77 -22.46 -10.50
N GLU A 113 -22.06 -22.63 -10.21
CA GLU A 113 -22.72 -23.94 -10.31
C GLU A 113 -22.67 -24.49 -11.75
N SER A 114 -22.94 -23.65 -12.73
CA SER A 114 -22.91 -24.05 -14.15
C SER A 114 -21.50 -24.38 -14.65
N ARG A 115 -20.49 -23.64 -14.17
CA ARG A 115 -19.08 -23.85 -14.51
C ARG A 115 -18.53 -25.13 -13.90
N GLU A 116 -18.83 -25.40 -12.63
CA GLU A 116 -18.47 -26.66 -11.96
C GLU A 116 -19.14 -27.88 -12.62
N LYS A 117 -20.41 -27.73 -13.05
CA LYS A 117 -21.11 -28.78 -13.81
C LYS A 117 -20.45 -29.08 -15.15
N PHE A 118 -19.93 -28.06 -15.85
CA PHE A 118 -19.21 -28.28 -17.10
C PHE A 118 -17.83 -28.90 -16.89
N LEU A 119 -17.10 -28.49 -15.83
CA LEU A 119 -15.76 -29.00 -15.54
C LEU A 119 -15.76 -30.43 -14.98
N SER A 120 -16.88 -30.89 -14.42
CA SER A 120 -17.05 -32.26 -13.91
C SER A 120 -17.44 -33.29 -14.99
N ILE A 121 -17.64 -32.85 -16.24
CA ILE A 121 -17.89 -33.69 -17.42
C ILE A 121 -16.57 -33.92 -18.18
#